data_AF-A0A3C1C327-F1
#
_entry.id   AF-A0A3C1C327-F1
#
_cell.length_a   1.000
_cell.length_b   1.000
_cell.length_c   1.000
_cell.angle_alpha   90.00
_cell.angle_beta   90.00
_cell.angle_gamma   90.00
#
_symmetry.space_group_name_H-M   'P 1'
#
loop_
_entity.id
_entity.type
_entity.pdbx_description
1 polymer ?
#
loop_
_entity_poly.entity_id
_entity_poly.type
_entity_poly.pdbx_seq_one_letter_code
_entity_poly.pdbx_strand_id
1 'polypeptide(L)'
;MEKRFRAGFTLVELLAVLAVIGLLAAILAVSMPAAKAAADAAACRSNLRQLAAANLAYAADHGRYVAAATDIVGGNSVRWHGVRSGGKAFDGSKGPLAEYLGGTAASAWVRRCPGFRPEAAGFEASCGGYGYNALGVGSEVCRPGGGGTTVGMRPGAIAHPAQTVMFADAAFLQGGARGRLIEYSFAEPPKFSSGGTPWPSIHFRHRGRAGVAWCDGHVSAETMDRSDGRSAGHDLGWFGPEDNRWFDPF
;
A
#
# COMPACT_ATOMS: atom_id res chain seq x y z
N MET A 1 -18.78 -67.96 -24.58
CA MET A 1 -17.47 -67.41 -24.14
C MET A 1 -17.20 -66.18 -25.01
N GLU A 2 -17.64 -65.01 -24.57
CA GLU A 2 -17.50 -63.76 -25.32
C GLU A 2 -16.04 -63.26 -25.24
N LYS A 3 -15.38 -63.14 -26.40
CA LYS A 3 -14.05 -62.53 -26.49
C LYS A 3 -14.18 -61.03 -26.23
N ARG A 4 -13.84 -60.60 -25.02
CA ARG A 4 -13.63 -59.17 -24.72
C ARG A 4 -12.41 -58.69 -25.48
N PHE A 5 -12.63 -57.92 -26.56
CA PHE A 5 -11.57 -57.14 -27.18
C PHE A 5 -11.07 -56.11 -26.17
N ARG A 6 -9.86 -56.31 -25.64
CA ARG A 6 -9.16 -55.25 -24.92
C ARG A 6 -8.72 -54.22 -25.96
N ALA A 7 -9.45 -53.11 -26.04
CA ALA A 7 -8.99 -51.94 -26.78
C ALA A 7 -7.71 -51.43 -26.09
N GLY A 8 -6.57 -51.58 -26.77
CA GLY A 8 -5.29 -51.03 -26.34
C GLY A 8 -5.18 -49.58 -26.80
N PHE A 9 -4.67 -48.72 -25.92
CA PHE A 9 -4.39 -47.32 -26.26
C PHE A 9 -3.25 -47.26 -27.28
N THR A 10 -3.48 -46.61 -28.41
CA THR A 10 -2.49 -46.46 -29.48
C THR A 10 -1.57 -45.28 -29.20
N LEU A 11 -0.37 -45.32 -29.79
CA LEU A 11 0.61 -44.23 -29.67
C LEU A 11 0.08 -42.92 -30.28
N VAL A 12 -0.77 -43.00 -31.32
CA VAL A 12 -1.39 -41.84 -31.98
C VAL A 12 -2.42 -41.18 -31.06
N GLU A 13 -3.24 -41.95 -30.35
CA GLU A 13 -4.22 -41.42 -29.38
C GLU A 13 -3.51 -40.68 -28.24
N LEU A 14 -2.39 -41.21 -27.74
CA LEU A 14 -1.59 -40.53 -26.72
C LEU A 14 -0.98 -39.23 -27.24
N LEU A 15 -0.47 -39.23 -28.47
CA LEU A 15 0.14 -38.05 -29.08
C LEU A 15 -0.89 -36.93 -29.30
N ALA A 16 -2.10 -37.27 -29.76
CA ALA A 16 -3.19 -36.31 -29.95
C ALA A 16 -3.61 -35.66 -28.63
N VAL A 17 -3.70 -36.43 -27.55
CA VAL A 17 -4.03 -35.91 -26.21
C VAL A 17 -2.95 -34.95 -25.71
N LEU A 18 -1.67 -35.31 -25.83
CA LEU A 18 -0.58 -34.42 -25.43
C LEU A 18 -0.53 -33.15 -26.28
N ALA A 19 -0.85 -33.23 -27.58
CA ALA A 19 -0.95 -32.05 -28.45
C ALA A 19 -2.05 -31.09 -27.98
N VAL A 20 -3.25 -31.61 -27.64
CA VAL A 20 -4.35 -30.79 -27.12
C VAL A 20 -4.01 -30.19 -25.75
N ILE A 21 -3.44 -30.97 -24.82
CA ILE A 21 -2.99 -30.46 -23.51
C ILE A 21 -1.92 -29.38 -23.68
N GLY A 22 -0.95 -29.59 -24.58
CA GLY A 22 0.10 -28.63 -24.90
C GLY A 22 -0.46 -27.32 -25.46
N LEU A 23 -1.43 -27.40 -26.37
CA LEU A 23 -2.12 -26.21 -26.91
C LEU A 23 -2.86 -25.44 -25.82
N LEU A 24 -3.63 -26.13 -24.97
CA LEU A 24 -4.35 -25.49 -23.86
C LEU A 24 -3.39 -24.85 -22.85
N ALA A 25 -2.30 -25.54 -22.50
CA ALA A 25 -1.28 -25.01 -21.61
C ALA A 25 -0.58 -23.77 -22.20
N ALA A 26 -0.31 -23.74 -23.51
CA ALA A 26 0.29 -22.59 -24.19
C ALA A 26 -0.63 -21.36 -24.13
N ILE A 27 -1.94 -21.51 -24.35
CA ILE A 27 -2.91 -20.40 -24.25
C ILE A 27 -3.00 -19.89 -22.81
N LEU A 28 -3.02 -20.79 -21.81
CA LEU A 28 -3.03 -20.43 -20.40
C LEU A 28 -1.77 -19.65 -19.99
N ALA A 29 -0.60 -20.07 -20.47
CA ALA A 29 0.68 -19.44 -20.14
C ALA A 29 0.73 -17.95 -20.50
N VAL A 30 0.13 -17.55 -21.63
CA VAL A 30 0.14 -16.16 -22.10
C VAL A 30 -0.80 -15.25 -21.26
N SER A 31 -1.90 -15.78 -20.74
CA SER A 31 -2.91 -14.99 -20.01
C SER A 31 -2.65 -14.85 -18.50
N MET A 32 -1.94 -15.82 -17.91
CA MET A 32 -1.70 -15.88 -16.46
C MET A 32 -1.01 -14.65 -15.84
N PRO A 33 0.04 -14.04 -16.44
CA PRO A 33 0.67 -12.85 -15.87
C PRO A 33 -0.31 -11.69 -15.71
N ALA A 34 -1.23 -11.54 -16.67
CA ALA A 34 -2.18 -10.44 -16.65
C ALA A 34 -3.28 -10.62 -15.60
N ALA A 35 -3.75 -11.86 -15.44
CA ALA A 35 -4.70 -12.24 -14.40
C ALA A 35 -4.07 -12.07 -13.01
N LYS A 36 -2.81 -12.51 -12.82
CA LYS A 36 -2.07 -12.36 -11.57
C LYS A 36 -1.92 -10.89 -11.17
N ALA A 37 -1.53 -10.02 -12.10
CA ALA A 37 -1.41 -8.58 -11.83
C ALA A 37 -2.75 -7.94 -11.44
N ALA A 38 -3.86 -8.35 -12.07
CA ALA A 38 -5.20 -7.88 -11.70
C ALA A 38 -5.63 -8.36 -10.31
N ALA A 39 -5.35 -9.63 -9.99
CA ALA A 39 -5.59 -10.21 -8.66
C ALA A 39 -4.77 -9.50 -7.57
N ASP A 40 -3.49 -9.19 -7.85
CA ASP A 40 -2.63 -8.46 -6.92
C ASP A 40 -3.16 -7.05 -6.66
N ALA A 41 -3.59 -6.33 -7.71
CA ALA A 41 -4.21 -5.02 -7.56
C ALA A 41 -5.53 -5.09 -6.77
N ALA A 42 -6.36 -6.11 -6.99
CA ALA A 42 -7.59 -6.31 -6.24
C ALA A 42 -7.32 -6.57 -4.75
N ALA A 43 -6.33 -7.41 -4.45
CA ALA A 43 -5.89 -7.68 -3.09
C ALA A 43 -5.33 -6.41 -2.41
N CYS A 44 -4.48 -5.64 -3.09
CA CYS A 44 -3.93 -4.42 -2.50
C CYS A 44 -5.02 -3.36 -2.22
N ARG A 45 -6.03 -3.22 -3.10
CA ARG A 45 -7.22 -2.38 -2.82
C ARG A 45 -8.04 -2.90 -1.65
N SER A 46 -8.18 -4.21 -1.49
CA SER A 46 -8.85 -4.79 -0.31
C SER A 46 -8.10 -4.45 0.98
N ASN A 47 -6.76 -4.53 0.97
CA ASN A 47 -5.94 -4.17 2.12
C ASN A 47 -6.10 -2.68 2.47
N LEU A 48 -6.07 -1.80 1.46
CA LEU A 48 -6.31 -0.36 1.65
C LEU A 48 -7.68 -0.07 2.29
N ARG A 49 -8.75 -0.77 1.87
CA ARG A 49 -10.07 -0.66 2.51
C ARG A 49 -10.03 -1.10 3.98
N GLN A 50 -9.32 -2.17 4.28
CA GLN A 50 -9.15 -2.65 5.67
C GLN A 50 -8.37 -1.65 6.52
N LEU A 51 -7.33 -1.02 5.97
CA LEU A 51 -6.57 0.04 6.65
C LEU A 51 -7.43 1.27 6.94
N ALA A 52 -8.19 1.76 5.96
CA ALA A 52 -9.08 2.88 6.15
C ALA A 52 -10.18 2.57 7.18
N ALA A 53 -10.80 1.38 7.08
CA ALA A 53 -11.79 0.93 8.06
C ALA A 53 -11.21 0.82 9.48
N ALA A 54 -10.00 0.31 9.63
CA ALA A 54 -9.32 0.21 10.92
C ALA A 54 -9.06 1.60 11.53
N ASN A 55 -8.63 2.57 10.72
CA ASN A 55 -8.38 3.93 11.20
C ASN A 55 -9.68 4.68 11.51
N LEU A 56 -10.75 4.42 10.76
CA LEU A 56 -12.10 4.94 11.06
C LEU A 56 -12.64 4.36 12.37
N ALA A 57 -12.45 3.06 12.60
CA ALA A 57 -12.82 2.41 13.86
C ALA A 57 -12.02 2.96 15.04
N TYR A 58 -10.70 3.10 14.89
CA TYR A 58 -9.85 3.79 15.87
C TYR A 58 -10.37 5.20 16.17
N ALA A 59 -10.76 5.96 15.14
CA ALA A 59 -11.29 7.30 15.33
C ALA A 59 -12.66 7.35 16.01
N ALA A 60 -13.48 6.30 15.85
CA ALA A 60 -14.73 6.18 16.58
C ALA A 60 -14.49 5.99 18.09
N ASP A 61 -13.47 5.21 18.47
CA ASP A 61 -13.16 4.90 19.87
C ASP A 61 -12.34 6.02 20.56
N HIS A 62 -11.44 6.68 19.81
CA HIS A 62 -10.51 7.68 20.35
C HIS A 62 -10.86 9.14 19.97
N GLY A 63 -11.88 9.36 19.14
CA GLY A 63 -12.32 10.67 18.66
C GLY A 63 -11.38 11.34 17.65
N ARG A 64 -10.32 10.65 17.22
CA ARG A 64 -9.27 11.14 16.31
C ARG A 64 -8.68 9.98 15.52
N TYR A 65 -8.22 10.25 14.30
CA TYR A 65 -7.40 9.28 13.57
C TYR A 65 -6.10 8.99 14.31
N VAL A 66 -5.52 7.84 14.01
CA VAL A 66 -4.21 7.46 14.55
C VAL A 66 -3.15 8.48 14.14
N ALA A 67 -2.26 8.82 15.07
CA ALA A 67 -1.06 9.56 14.73
C ALA A 67 -0.13 8.69 13.87
N ALA A 68 0.41 9.23 12.78
CA ALA A 68 1.23 8.46 11.85
C ALA A 68 2.52 7.95 12.50
N ALA A 69 3.14 8.79 13.33
CA ALA A 69 4.39 8.52 14.02
C ALA A 69 4.54 9.47 15.22
N THR A 70 4.09 9.02 16.40
CA THR A 70 4.08 9.84 17.63
C THR A 70 5.46 10.26 18.10
N ASP A 71 6.50 9.52 17.72
CA ASP A 71 7.88 9.77 18.12
C ASP A 71 8.77 10.16 16.93
N ILE A 72 8.21 10.65 15.82
CA ILE A 72 8.99 11.01 14.62
C ILE A 72 10.06 12.08 14.91
N VAL A 73 9.83 12.92 15.94
CA VAL A 73 10.83 13.87 16.45
C VAL A 73 11.54 13.22 17.64
N GLY A 74 12.82 12.89 17.46
CA GLY A 74 13.68 12.37 18.54
C GLY A 74 13.57 10.86 18.80
N GLY A 75 12.64 10.17 18.15
CA GLY A 75 12.47 8.72 18.20
C GLY A 75 12.31 8.12 16.81
N ASN A 76 12.11 6.80 16.79
CA ASN A 76 11.81 6.05 15.58
C ASN A 76 11.32 4.64 15.95
N SER A 77 10.36 4.57 16.86
CA SER A 77 9.93 3.35 17.53
C SER A 77 8.43 3.11 17.41
N VAL A 78 7.64 4.13 17.07
CA VAL A 78 6.17 4.02 16.97
C VAL A 78 5.69 4.53 15.60
N ARG A 79 4.90 3.69 14.92
CA ARG A 79 4.21 3.98 13.67
C ARG A 79 2.78 3.51 13.75
N TRP A 80 1.92 4.05 12.88
CA TRP A 80 0.55 3.57 12.69
C TRP A 80 0.46 2.05 12.47
N HIS A 81 1.48 1.45 11.83
CA HIS A 81 1.53 0.04 11.47
C HIS A 81 2.30 -0.85 12.45
N GLY A 82 2.86 -0.33 13.55
CA GLY A 82 3.66 -1.15 14.44
C GLY A 82 4.55 -0.38 15.40
N VAL A 83 5.17 -1.11 16.33
CA VAL A 83 6.24 -0.57 17.19
C VAL A 83 7.52 -1.37 17.03
N ARG A 84 8.65 -0.80 17.41
CA ARG A 84 9.94 -1.52 17.42
C ARG A 84 10.82 -1.10 18.58
N SER A 85 11.87 -1.89 18.77
CA SER A 85 12.97 -1.57 19.69
C SER A 85 14.27 -1.50 18.91
N GLY A 86 14.90 -0.32 18.90
CA GLY A 86 16.09 -0.03 18.11
C GLY A 86 15.82 -0.03 16.60
N GLY A 87 16.87 -0.19 15.78
CA GLY A 87 16.77 -0.19 14.30
C GLY A 87 16.19 -1.45 13.67
N LYS A 88 15.40 -2.25 14.40
CA LYS A 88 14.79 -3.48 13.89
C LYS A 88 13.57 -3.18 12.99
N ALA A 89 13.01 -4.21 12.36
CA ALA A 89 11.72 -4.08 11.68
C ALA A 89 10.60 -3.77 12.68
N PHE A 90 9.53 -3.12 12.23
CA PHE A 90 8.35 -2.87 13.06
C PHE A 90 7.58 -4.17 13.32
N ASP A 91 7.17 -4.35 14.56
CA ASP A 91 6.25 -5.39 15.01
C ASP A 91 4.82 -4.90 14.80
N GLY A 92 4.19 -5.41 13.74
CA GLY A 92 2.83 -5.03 13.36
C GLY A 92 1.76 -5.44 14.38
N SER A 93 2.07 -6.42 15.24
CA SER A 93 1.12 -6.92 16.25
C SER A 93 0.92 -5.97 17.44
N LYS A 94 1.75 -4.93 17.54
CA LYS A 94 1.79 -4.01 18.69
C LYS A 94 1.62 -2.54 18.28
N GLY A 95 1.25 -2.27 17.03
CA GLY A 95 0.96 -0.93 16.55
C GLY A 95 -0.40 -0.41 17.01
N PRO A 96 -0.66 0.91 16.93
CA PRO A 96 -1.94 1.48 17.33
C PRO A 96 -3.14 0.93 16.54
N LEU A 97 -2.95 0.54 15.27
CA LEU A 97 -4.00 -0.08 14.46
C LEU A 97 -4.05 -1.62 14.57
N ALA A 98 -3.17 -2.26 15.36
CA ALA A 98 -3.05 -3.72 15.38
C ALA A 98 -4.34 -4.43 15.84
N GLU A 99 -5.01 -3.87 16.86
CA GLU A 99 -6.27 -4.40 17.38
C GLU A 99 -7.38 -4.33 16.32
N TYR A 100 -7.49 -3.20 15.63
CA TYR A 100 -8.47 -2.94 14.59
C TYR A 100 -8.21 -3.71 13.29
N LEU A 101 -7.00 -4.23 13.09
CA LEU A 101 -6.62 -5.08 11.96
C LEU A 101 -6.75 -6.58 12.25
N GLY A 102 -7.31 -6.96 13.41
CA GLY A 102 -7.67 -8.35 13.71
C GLY A 102 -6.72 -9.08 14.65
N GLY A 103 -5.99 -8.35 15.51
CA GLY A 103 -5.67 -8.69 16.92
C GLY A 103 -5.00 -10.03 17.31
N THR A 104 -4.78 -10.98 16.41
CA THR A 104 -4.10 -12.25 16.70
C THR A 104 -2.81 -12.38 15.90
N ALA A 105 -1.78 -13.06 16.43
CA ALA A 105 -0.45 -13.13 15.83
C ALA A 105 -0.39 -13.63 14.37
N ALA A 106 -1.45 -14.27 13.86
CA ALA A 106 -1.57 -14.69 12.46
C ALA A 106 -2.19 -13.63 11.52
N SER A 107 -2.95 -12.66 12.06
CA SER A 107 -3.75 -11.67 11.30
C SER A 107 -3.52 -10.20 11.69
N ALA A 108 -2.82 -9.93 12.80
CA ALA A 108 -2.63 -8.59 13.38
C ALA A 108 -1.54 -7.74 12.70
N TRP A 109 -1.36 -7.87 11.39
CA TRP A 109 -0.38 -7.06 10.68
C TRP A 109 -0.95 -6.56 9.37
N VAL A 110 -0.45 -5.39 8.95
CA VAL A 110 -0.77 -4.81 7.65
C VAL A 110 -0.43 -5.84 6.58
N ARG A 111 -1.46 -6.45 5.98
CA ARG A 111 -1.27 -7.47 4.95
C ARG A 111 -0.44 -6.87 3.84
N ARG A 112 0.74 -7.44 3.58
CA ARG A 112 1.62 -6.94 2.51
C ARG A 112 0.89 -6.89 1.17
N CYS A 113 1.08 -5.83 0.41
CA CYS A 113 0.63 -5.76 -0.97
C CYS A 113 1.29 -6.89 -1.79
N PRO A 114 0.55 -7.89 -2.31
CA PRO A 114 1.14 -8.96 -3.11
C PRO A 114 1.75 -8.48 -4.42
N GLY A 115 1.44 -7.25 -4.87
CA GLY A 115 2.07 -6.61 -6.02
C GLY A 115 3.38 -5.86 -5.70
N PHE A 116 3.74 -5.70 -4.43
CA PHE A 116 4.96 -4.98 -4.05
C PHE A 116 6.15 -5.93 -3.87
N ARG A 117 7.31 -5.53 -4.42
CA ARG A 117 8.56 -6.29 -4.36
C ARG A 117 9.68 -5.34 -3.92
N PRO A 118 9.91 -5.18 -2.61
CA PRO A 118 11.03 -4.38 -2.15
C PRO A 118 12.35 -5.05 -2.54
N GLU A 119 13.31 -4.25 -2.98
CA GLU A 119 14.65 -4.67 -3.41
C GLU A 119 15.63 -4.75 -2.23
N ALA A 120 15.30 -4.13 -1.11
CA ALA A 120 16.04 -4.21 0.14
C ALA A 120 15.11 -4.06 1.36
N ALA A 121 15.60 -4.49 2.53
CA ALA A 121 14.97 -4.12 3.79
C ALA A 121 15.19 -2.61 4.04
N GLY A 122 14.12 -1.91 4.36
CA GLY A 122 14.11 -0.47 4.62
C GLY A 122 14.06 -0.12 6.10
N PHE A 123 14.24 1.17 6.41
CA PHE A 123 14.09 1.69 7.77
C PHE A 123 12.62 1.72 8.26
N GLU A 124 11.65 1.63 7.33
CA GLU A 124 10.20 1.50 7.59
C GLU A 124 9.68 0.08 7.29
N ALA A 125 10.53 -0.94 7.44
CA ALA A 125 10.14 -2.33 7.21
C ALA A 125 8.91 -2.73 8.06
N SER A 126 8.04 -3.56 7.48
CA SER A 126 6.76 -4.04 8.01
C SER A 126 5.55 -3.11 7.82
N CYS A 127 5.62 -2.11 6.94
CA CYS A 127 4.42 -1.31 6.58
C CYS A 127 3.55 -1.97 5.48
N GLY A 128 4.02 -3.07 4.88
CA GLY A 128 3.27 -3.83 3.88
C GLY A 128 3.20 -3.17 2.49
N GLY A 129 3.97 -2.10 2.27
CA GLY A 129 3.96 -1.32 1.03
C GLY A 129 2.83 -0.31 0.94
N TYR A 130 2.28 0.12 2.08
CA TYR A 130 1.29 1.20 2.16
C TYR A 130 1.85 2.37 2.96
N GLY A 131 1.48 3.58 2.54
CA GLY A 131 1.83 4.82 3.20
C GLY A 131 0.57 5.48 3.76
N TYR A 132 0.73 6.12 4.92
CA TYR A 132 -0.32 6.91 5.56
C TYR A 132 -0.05 8.40 5.36
N ASN A 133 -1.09 9.19 5.15
CA ASN A 133 -0.97 10.65 5.02
C ASN A 133 -0.58 11.27 6.37
N ALA A 134 0.72 11.32 6.63
CA ALA A 134 1.26 11.73 7.92
C ALA A 134 1.16 13.23 8.18
N LEU A 135 1.27 14.07 7.14
CA LEU A 135 1.28 15.53 7.29
C LEU A 135 -0.13 16.12 7.36
N GLY A 136 -1.12 15.44 6.78
CA GLY A 136 -2.53 15.85 6.78
C GLY A 136 -3.36 15.15 7.85
N VAL A 137 -3.61 13.85 7.68
CA VAL A 137 -4.58 13.09 8.51
C VAL A 137 -3.93 12.55 9.79
N GLY A 138 -2.70 12.04 9.66
CA GLY A 138 -1.96 11.42 10.74
C GLY A 138 -1.20 12.38 11.66
N SER A 139 -1.36 13.69 11.48
CA SER A 139 -0.82 14.70 12.39
C SER A 139 -1.67 15.97 12.35
N GLU A 140 -1.43 16.90 13.28
CA GLU A 140 -1.97 18.26 13.24
C GLU A 140 -0.91 19.27 12.76
N VAL A 141 0.18 18.85 12.09
CA VAL A 141 1.30 19.72 11.66
C VAL A 141 0.85 20.78 10.65
N CYS A 142 -0.10 20.44 9.77
CA CYS A 142 -0.65 21.37 8.80
C CYS A 142 -1.56 22.43 9.45
N ARG A 143 -1.97 22.26 10.72
CA ARG A 143 -2.83 23.20 11.45
C ARG A 143 -2.00 24.13 12.35
N PRO A 144 -2.09 25.47 12.17
CA PRO A 144 -1.45 26.41 13.08
C PRO A 144 -1.90 26.20 14.54
N GLY A 145 -0.94 26.03 15.45
CA GLY A 145 -1.21 25.75 16.86
C GLY A 145 -1.78 24.37 17.17
N GLY A 146 -1.75 23.43 16.22
CA GLY A 146 -2.15 22.04 16.41
C GLY A 146 -1.17 21.23 17.26
N GLY A 147 -1.54 20.01 17.62
CA GLY A 147 -0.74 19.07 18.42
C GLY A 147 0.52 18.52 17.75
N GLY A 148 0.90 19.03 16.57
CA GLY A 148 2.07 18.56 15.83
C GLY A 148 1.94 17.11 15.37
N THR A 149 3.05 16.37 15.36
CA THR A 149 3.14 14.98 14.85
C THR A 149 2.60 13.92 15.81
N THR A 150 2.30 14.29 17.05
CA THR A 150 1.94 13.34 18.11
C THR A 150 0.46 13.01 18.17
N VAL A 151 -0.37 13.76 17.44
CA VAL A 151 -1.84 13.65 17.46
C VAL A 151 -2.37 13.67 16.04
N GLY A 152 -3.19 12.69 15.67
CA GLY A 152 -3.89 12.69 14.38
C GLY A 152 -5.12 13.60 14.36
N MET A 153 -5.59 13.93 13.15
CA MET A 153 -6.76 14.80 12.95
C MET A 153 -8.04 14.19 13.51
N ARG A 154 -8.97 15.06 13.93
CA ARG A 154 -10.35 14.66 14.20
C ARG A 154 -11.08 14.39 12.88
N PRO A 155 -11.93 13.35 12.76
CA PRO A 155 -12.73 13.14 11.56
C PRO A 155 -13.55 14.36 11.15
N GLY A 156 -14.17 15.04 12.12
CA GLY A 156 -14.94 16.28 11.87
C GLY A 156 -14.10 17.51 11.52
N ALA A 157 -12.75 17.43 11.56
CA ALA A 157 -11.86 18.48 11.09
C ALA A 157 -11.45 18.30 9.62
N ILE A 158 -11.79 17.18 8.99
CA ILE A 158 -11.55 16.94 7.57
C ILE A 158 -12.68 17.59 6.75
N ALA A 159 -12.39 18.65 6.01
CA ALA A 159 -13.36 19.43 5.25
C ALA A 159 -13.98 18.62 4.09
N HIS A 160 -13.16 17.82 3.41
CA HIS A 160 -13.57 17.06 2.23
C HIS A 160 -13.15 15.59 2.31
N PRO A 161 -13.80 14.75 3.15
CA PRO A 161 -13.34 13.37 3.39
C PRO A 161 -13.21 12.50 2.14
N ALA A 162 -14.09 12.67 1.15
CA ALA A 162 -14.03 11.97 -0.14
C ALA A 162 -12.91 12.46 -1.08
N GLN A 163 -12.21 13.55 -0.72
CA GLN A 163 -11.11 14.13 -1.49
C GLN A 163 -9.84 14.29 -0.64
N THR A 164 -9.80 13.74 0.58
CA THR A 164 -8.61 13.72 1.42
C THR A 164 -8.05 12.31 1.52
N VAL A 165 -6.83 12.12 1.05
CA VAL A 165 -6.06 10.87 1.08
C VAL A 165 -5.82 10.47 2.52
N MET A 166 -6.19 9.23 2.85
CA MET A 166 -5.85 8.61 4.12
C MET A 166 -4.64 7.69 3.92
N PHE A 167 -4.75 6.69 3.05
CA PHE A 167 -3.67 5.75 2.73
C PHE A 167 -3.43 5.66 1.23
N ALA A 168 -2.24 5.24 0.82
CA ALA A 168 -1.94 4.93 -0.56
C ALA A 168 -0.93 3.78 -0.67
N ASP A 169 -0.85 3.16 -1.85
CA ASP A 169 0.32 2.34 -2.19
C ASP A 169 1.58 3.20 -2.12
N ALA A 170 2.54 2.80 -1.28
CA ALA A 170 3.74 3.58 -1.04
C ALA A 170 5.02 2.75 -1.05
N ALA A 171 6.11 3.39 -1.45
CA ALA A 171 7.47 2.89 -1.37
C ALA A 171 8.44 4.07 -1.28
N PHE A 172 9.72 3.78 -1.08
CA PHE A 172 10.76 4.81 -1.08
C PHE A 172 11.99 4.34 -1.86
N LEU A 173 12.60 5.24 -2.60
CA LEU A 173 13.82 4.98 -3.35
C LEU A 173 15.05 5.32 -2.48
N GLN A 174 15.58 4.31 -1.80
CA GLN A 174 16.72 4.50 -0.92
C GLN A 174 18.03 4.55 -1.71
N GLY A 175 18.79 5.64 -1.58
CA GLY A 175 20.09 5.80 -2.24
C GLY A 175 20.05 6.61 -3.55
N GLY A 176 18.95 7.32 -3.83
CA GLY A 176 18.85 8.23 -4.97
C GLY A 176 18.59 7.52 -6.30
N ALA A 177 19.05 8.10 -7.41
CA ALA A 177 18.70 7.66 -8.78
C ALA A 177 19.21 6.25 -9.17
N ARG A 178 20.10 5.65 -8.40
CA ARG A 178 20.53 4.23 -8.51
C ARG A 178 20.17 3.45 -7.25
N GLY A 179 19.18 3.94 -6.54
CA GLY A 179 18.74 3.44 -5.26
C GLY A 179 17.97 2.14 -5.39
N ARG A 180 17.58 1.60 -4.24
CA ARG A 180 16.74 0.41 -4.13
C ARG A 180 15.37 0.77 -3.60
N LEU A 181 14.33 0.17 -4.17
CA LEU A 181 12.97 0.30 -3.64
C LEU A 181 12.86 -0.41 -2.29
N ILE A 182 12.38 0.31 -1.29
CA ILE A 182 12.11 -0.19 0.05
C ILE A 182 10.68 0.12 0.48
N GLU A 183 10.21 -0.58 1.52
CA GLU A 183 8.98 -0.22 2.23
C GLU A 183 9.09 1.18 2.84
N TYR A 184 7.98 1.93 2.79
CA TYR A 184 7.87 3.27 3.36
C TYR A 184 6.45 3.50 3.88
N SER A 185 6.35 4.07 5.08
CA SER A 185 5.11 4.13 5.85
C SER A 185 4.34 5.44 5.67
N PHE A 186 4.82 6.38 4.86
CA PHE A 186 4.18 7.68 4.65
C PHE A 186 3.80 7.91 3.18
N ALA A 187 2.59 8.42 2.96
CA ALA A 187 2.12 8.93 1.68
C ALA A 187 2.43 10.43 1.64
N GLU A 188 3.49 10.80 0.94
CA GLU A 188 4.03 12.16 0.94
C GLU A 188 3.21 13.06 0.01
N PRO A 189 2.79 14.24 0.48
CA PRO A 189 2.11 15.21 -0.36
C PRO A 189 3.06 15.78 -1.42
N PRO A 190 2.55 16.55 -2.38
CA PRO A 190 3.37 17.23 -3.39
C PRO A 190 4.33 18.29 -2.84
N LYS A 191 3.93 18.94 -1.73
CA LYS A 191 4.68 20.02 -1.10
C LYS A 191 4.69 19.82 0.41
N PHE A 192 5.81 20.14 1.05
CA PHE A 192 5.81 20.26 2.51
C PHE A 192 5.08 21.54 2.94
N SER A 193 4.46 21.51 4.13
CA SER A 193 3.86 22.71 4.74
C SER A 193 4.89 23.81 5.03
N SER A 194 6.15 23.44 5.27
CA SER A 194 7.29 24.36 5.45
C SER A 194 7.89 24.89 4.13
N GLY A 195 7.37 24.46 2.98
CA GLY A 195 7.95 24.72 1.66
C GLY A 195 8.92 23.62 1.20
N GLY A 196 9.07 23.52 -0.12
CA GLY A 196 9.85 22.46 -0.79
C GLY A 196 9.00 21.24 -1.21
N THR A 197 9.63 20.34 -1.95
CA THR A 197 9.00 19.13 -2.51
C THR A 197 9.64 17.90 -1.86
N PRO A 198 8.86 17.01 -1.21
CA PRO A 198 9.38 15.75 -0.69
C PRO A 198 9.86 14.85 -1.82
N TRP A 199 10.53 13.77 -1.44
CA TRP A 199 10.72 12.65 -2.35
C TRP A 199 9.37 11.96 -2.57
N PRO A 200 9.02 11.62 -3.81
CA PRO A 200 7.73 10.98 -4.07
C PRO A 200 7.71 9.61 -3.39
N SER A 201 6.60 9.31 -2.72
CA SER A 201 6.41 8.01 -2.09
C SER A 201 5.24 7.21 -2.65
N ILE A 202 4.33 7.82 -3.43
CA ILE A 202 3.21 7.10 -4.04
C ILE A 202 3.74 6.20 -5.15
N HIS A 203 3.46 4.90 -5.06
CA HIS A 203 4.05 3.91 -5.94
C HIS A 203 3.00 3.26 -6.86
N PHE A 204 3.15 3.49 -8.16
CA PHE A 204 2.18 3.13 -9.21
C PHE A 204 2.37 1.69 -9.72
N ARG A 205 2.53 0.74 -8.78
CA ARG A 205 2.86 -0.70 -9.03
C ARG A 205 1.81 -1.45 -9.84
N HIS A 206 0.58 -0.96 -9.88
CA HIS A 206 -0.54 -1.69 -10.48
C HIS A 206 -0.75 -1.29 -11.94
N ARG A 207 0.30 -1.50 -12.76
CA ARG A 207 0.34 -1.11 -14.18
C ARG A 207 0.19 0.40 -14.39
N GLY A 208 1.04 1.19 -13.72
CA GLY A 208 0.98 2.65 -13.77
C GLY A 208 -0.17 3.24 -12.94
N ARG A 209 -0.74 2.46 -12.02
CA ARG A 209 -1.77 2.90 -11.07
C ARG A 209 -1.36 2.63 -9.62
N ALA A 210 -1.77 3.52 -8.73
CA ALA A 210 -1.67 3.37 -7.29
C ALA A 210 -3.08 3.26 -6.68
N GLY A 211 -3.28 2.34 -5.75
CA GLY A 211 -4.46 2.33 -4.91
C GLY A 211 -4.39 3.47 -3.89
N VAL A 212 -5.51 4.18 -3.73
CA VAL A 212 -5.64 5.30 -2.78
C VAL A 212 -6.91 5.09 -1.96
N ALA A 213 -6.78 5.10 -0.65
CA ALA A 213 -7.89 5.11 0.29
C ALA A 213 -8.13 6.52 0.80
N TRP A 214 -9.39 6.94 0.78
CA TRP A 214 -9.82 8.28 1.15
C TRP A 214 -10.44 8.30 2.54
N CYS A 215 -10.57 9.48 3.14
CA CYS A 215 -11.04 9.62 4.52
C CYS A 215 -12.53 9.27 4.72
N ASP A 216 -13.32 9.17 3.66
CA ASP A 216 -14.68 8.60 3.72
C ASP A 216 -14.71 7.06 3.64
N GLY A 217 -13.56 6.41 3.46
CA GLY A 217 -13.39 4.97 3.40
C GLY A 217 -13.44 4.35 2.00
N HIS A 218 -13.72 5.12 0.94
CA HIS A 218 -13.66 4.56 -0.42
C HIS A 218 -12.21 4.36 -0.89
N VAL A 219 -12.02 3.50 -1.88
CA VAL A 219 -10.71 3.24 -2.49
C VAL A 219 -10.80 3.37 -4.00
N SER A 220 -9.95 4.21 -4.57
CA SER A 220 -9.79 4.43 -6.01
C SER A 220 -8.44 3.94 -6.52
N ALA A 221 -8.24 4.00 -7.84
CA ALA A 221 -7.00 3.63 -8.50
C ALA A 221 -6.52 4.80 -9.37
N GLU A 222 -5.55 5.54 -8.86
CA GLU A 222 -5.07 6.80 -9.41
C GLU A 222 -3.89 6.58 -10.35
N THR A 223 -3.77 7.42 -11.38
CA THR A 223 -2.66 7.40 -12.35
C THR A 223 -1.59 8.40 -11.96
N MET A 224 -0.34 8.12 -12.34
CA MET A 224 0.75 9.05 -12.09
C MET A 224 0.62 10.26 -13.01
N ASP A 225 0.59 11.46 -12.43
CA ASP A 225 0.58 12.71 -13.19
C ASP A 225 1.98 13.31 -13.29
N ARG A 226 2.80 13.11 -12.25
CA ARG A 226 4.17 13.67 -12.20
C ARG A 226 5.09 12.88 -11.29
N SER A 227 6.40 13.10 -11.48
CA SER A 227 7.48 12.54 -10.68
C SER A 227 8.66 13.51 -10.64
N ASP A 228 9.67 13.26 -9.80
CA ASP A 228 10.89 14.06 -9.66
C ASP A 228 11.97 13.73 -10.72
N GLY A 229 11.62 13.00 -11.76
CA GLY A 229 12.49 12.50 -12.83
C GLY A 229 13.43 11.36 -12.39
N ARG A 230 13.97 11.42 -11.17
CA ARG A 230 14.88 10.41 -10.61
C ARG A 230 14.14 9.13 -10.21
N SER A 231 12.94 9.29 -9.69
CA SER A 231 12.11 8.20 -9.15
C SER A 231 11.08 7.69 -10.17
N ALA A 232 10.96 8.37 -11.32
CA ALA A 232 10.06 8.01 -12.41
C ALA A 232 10.34 6.60 -12.96
N GLY A 233 11.62 6.22 -13.05
CA GLY A 233 12.03 4.86 -13.47
C GLY A 233 11.65 3.75 -12.49
N HIS A 234 11.16 4.10 -11.30
CA HIS A 234 10.76 3.19 -10.24
C HIS A 234 9.26 3.31 -9.91
N ASP A 235 8.45 3.84 -10.84
CA ASP A 235 7.00 4.05 -10.66
C ASP A 235 6.65 4.87 -9.42
N LEU A 236 7.51 5.79 -8.99
CA LEU A 236 7.27 6.69 -7.86
C LEU A 236 6.91 8.09 -8.35
N GLY A 237 5.87 8.68 -7.78
CA GLY A 237 5.43 10.02 -8.16
C GLY A 237 4.30 10.56 -7.31
N TRP A 238 3.52 11.45 -7.92
CA TRP A 238 2.28 11.99 -7.38
C TRP A 238 1.17 11.91 -8.41
N PHE A 239 -0.05 11.87 -7.90
CA PHE A 239 -1.30 11.95 -8.66
C PHE A 239 -2.00 13.26 -8.29
N GLY A 240 -2.90 13.72 -9.16
CA GLY A 240 -3.67 14.92 -8.94
C GLY A 240 -2.93 16.23 -9.16
N PRO A 241 -3.47 17.34 -8.64
CA PRO A 241 -2.87 18.66 -8.78
C PRO A 241 -1.50 18.77 -8.09
N GLU A 242 -0.72 19.78 -8.48
CA GLU A 242 0.60 20.08 -7.90
C GLU A 242 0.55 20.68 -6.49
N ASP A 243 -0.64 20.98 -5.99
CA ASP A 243 -0.86 21.44 -4.63
C ASP A 243 -1.24 20.28 -3.70
N ASN A 244 -1.36 20.60 -2.42
CA ASN A 244 -1.66 19.60 -1.40
C ASN A 244 -3.16 19.37 -1.21
N ARG A 245 -4.07 19.84 -2.08
CA ARG A 245 -5.51 19.83 -1.77
C ARG A 245 -6.10 18.45 -1.48
N TRP A 246 -5.46 17.38 -1.96
CA TRP A 246 -5.87 16.00 -1.69
C TRP A 246 -5.20 15.40 -0.45
N PHE A 247 -4.20 16.06 0.12
CA PHE A 247 -3.48 15.62 1.31
C PHE A 247 -3.80 16.49 2.52
N ASP A 248 -4.00 17.78 2.32
CA ASP A 248 -4.37 18.70 3.37
C ASP A 248 -5.85 18.48 3.76
N PRO A 249 -6.17 18.53 5.06
CA PRO A 249 -7.51 18.22 5.54
C PRO A 249 -8.51 19.39 5.46
N PHE A 250 -8.11 20.56 4.96
CA PHE A 250 -8.89 21.80 4.96
C PHE A 250 -8.92 22.51 3.62
#